data_AF-A0A5C6DFA4-F1
#
_entry.id   AF-A0A5C6DFA4-F1
#
_cell.length_a   1.000
_cell.length_b   1.000
_cell.length_c   1.000
_cell.angle_alpha   90.00
_cell.angle_beta   90.00
_cell.angle_gamma   90.00
#
_symmetry.space_group_name_H-M   'P 1'
#
loop_
_entity.id
_entity.type
_entity.pdbx_description
1 polymer ?
#
loop_
_entity_poly.entity_id
_entity_poly.type
_entity_poly.pdbx_seq_one_letter_code
_entity_poly.pdbx_strand_id
1 'polypeptide(L)'
;MKPPKRRSLLGNNTIKQPHQMIHNCLAQILRPKLQSLKLNAHQINVVLNDIRIRIESALMRWDDVAFRNSLLFPGLEEASFYRPIANLDCSSFVVMCVRNSLIEDLAASQAATVELGLAKPVLTDDQVPEITSAAIGYFTQADLLAASRVCQENGIETDCFGTLPTEFPHAWHVISSLANSKSGNVSYEASVAPKPVLPQTSGDTELESMVSIVASGIDPTLDSGLLAYLQHIASGEMPYFFSDSFKGITRNTSKLFRVIDFVIGHGATLVTHNYLLGPTFAARRAKLLRPFHFTSEVKEKLSNQTGLCDRHRDILSEIKDALEAGD
;
A
#
# COMPACT_ATOMS: atom_id res chain seq x y z
N MET A 1 7.64 58.54 9.79
CA MET A 1 8.25 57.22 9.47
C MET A 1 7.12 56.22 9.25
N LYS A 2 6.99 55.67 8.04
CA LYS A 2 6.02 54.59 7.73
C LYS A 2 6.69 53.23 8.03
N PRO A 3 5.98 52.24 8.60
CA PRO A 3 6.55 50.94 8.88
C PRO A 3 6.79 50.17 7.57
N PRO A 4 7.79 49.28 7.50
CA PRO A 4 8.11 48.56 6.29
C PRO A 4 7.04 47.50 6.00
N LYS A 5 6.53 47.49 4.77
CA LYS A 5 5.67 46.41 4.25
C LYS A 5 6.47 45.10 4.24
N ARG A 6 6.09 44.13 5.06
CA ARG A 6 6.53 42.74 4.91
C ARG A 6 6.01 42.22 3.56
N ARG A 7 6.91 42.01 2.61
CA ARG A 7 6.62 41.21 1.39
C ARG A 7 6.41 39.76 1.83
N SER A 8 5.24 39.21 1.57
CA SER A 8 4.97 37.78 1.71
C SER A 8 5.75 37.01 0.65
N LEU A 9 6.74 36.22 1.07
CA LEU A 9 7.47 35.26 0.23
C LEU A 9 6.73 33.92 0.17
N LEU A 10 5.44 33.95 -0.13
CA LEU A 10 4.67 32.77 -0.52
C LEU A 10 4.04 33.08 -1.86
N GLY A 11 4.84 32.95 -2.91
CA GLY A 11 4.34 32.95 -4.26
C GLY A 11 3.59 31.65 -4.51
N ASN A 12 2.34 31.76 -4.96
CA ASN A 12 1.58 30.68 -5.58
C ASN A 12 2.37 30.09 -6.75
N ASN A 13 3.14 29.05 -6.50
CA ASN A 13 3.76 28.22 -7.52
C ASN A 13 3.15 26.82 -7.45
N THR A 14 1.92 26.69 -7.93
CA THR A 14 1.49 25.41 -8.52
C THR A 14 2.58 25.01 -9.51
N ILE A 15 3.06 23.77 -9.49
CA ILE A 15 4.05 23.31 -10.45
C ILE A 15 3.43 23.41 -11.86
N LYS A 16 3.75 24.49 -12.59
CA LYS A 16 3.07 24.91 -13.84
C LYS A 16 3.42 24.07 -15.07
N GLN A 17 4.15 22.97 -14.90
CA GLN A 17 4.60 22.13 -16.01
C GLN A 17 4.25 20.67 -15.74
N PRO A 18 3.00 20.27 -16.04
CA PRO A 18 2.54 18.89 -15.89
C PRO A 18 3.47 17.87 -16.56
N HIS A 19 4.02 18.21 -17.74
CA HIS A 19 4.97 17.36 -18.47
C HIS A 19 6.32 17.15 -17.77
N GLN A 20 6.73 18.07 -16.90
CA GLN A 20 7.98 17.96 -16.15
C GLN A 20 7.76 17.52 -14.70
N MET A 21 6.50 17.32 -14.28
CA MET A 21 6.16 17.03 -12.88
C MET A 21 6.88 15.79 -12.35
N ILE A 22 6.82 14.68 -13.09
CA ILE A 22 7.43 13.40 -12.70
C ILE A 22 8.94 13.58 -12.65
N HIS A 23 9.55 14.08 -13.73
CA HIS A 23 10.97 14.35 -13.81
C HIS A 23 11.48 15.23 -12.65
N ASN A 24 10.77 16.31 -12.33
CA ASN A 24 11.17 17.24 -11.27
C ASN A 24 11.06 16.59 -9.88
N CYS A 25 10.05 15.77 -9.61
CA CYS A 25 9.98 14.99 -8.38
C CYS A 25 11.21 14.08 -8.24
N LEU A 26 11.48 13.28 -9.28
CA LEU A 26 12.59 12.34 -9.29
C LEU A 26 13.95 13.05 -9.16
N ALA A 27 14.16 14.13 -9.91
CA ALA A 27 15.45 14.81 -10.00
C ALA A 27 15.73 15.76 -8.83
N GLN A 28 14.72 16.47 -8.33
CA GLN A 28 14.91 17.54 -7.35
C GLN A 28 14.55 17.11 -5.91
N ILE A 29 13.69 16.10 -5.74
CA ILE A 29 13.26 15.64 -4.42
C ILE A 29 13.91 14.30 -4.07
N LEU A 30 13.73 13.28 -4.91
CA LEU A 30 14.12 11.92 -4.56
C LEU A 30 15.61 11.65 -4.80
N ARG A 31 16.15 12.03 -5.97
CA ARG A 31 17.57 11.79 -6.30
C ARG A 31 18.54 12.38 -5.28
N PRO A 32 18.41 13.65 -4.81
CA PRO A 32 19.34 14.20 -3.83
C PRO A 32 19.29 13.44 -2.50
N LYS A 33 18.11 13.00 -2.07
CA LYS A 33 17.96 12.17 -0.86
C LYS A 33 18.67 10.83 -1.03
N LEU A 34 18.47 10.14 -2.16
CA LEU A 34 19.15 8.87 -2.43
C LEU A 34 20.68 9.02 -2.57
N GLN A 35 21.17 10.12 -3.16
CA GLN A 35 22.60 10.42 -3.23
C GLN A 35 23.23 10.60 -1.85
N SER A 36 22.50 11.19 -0.90
CA SER A 36 22.99 11.37 0.47
C SER A 36 23.25 10.04 1.20
N LEU A 37 22.64 8.93 0.73
CA LEU A 37 22.81 7.58 1.26
C LEU A 37 24.05 6.86 0.71
N LYS A 38 24.87 7.54 -0.10
CA LYS A 38 26.08 6.98 -0.75
C LYS A 38 25.79 5.82 -1.71
N LEU A 39 24.58 5.76 -2.26
CA LEU A 39 24.23 4.86 -3.35
C LEU A 39 24.97 5.24 -4.63
N ASN A 40 25.34 4.24 -5.43
CA ASN A 40 25.94 4.49 -6.74
C ASN A 40 24.86 4.90 -7.77
N ALA A 41 25.30 5.42 -8.93
CA ALA A 41 24.38 5.92 -9.95
C ALA A 41 23.41 4.85 -10.49
N HIS A 42 23.86 3.60 -10.61
CA HIS A 42 23.04 2.49 -11.08
C HIS A 42 21.91 2.18 -10.09
N GLN A 43 22.24 2.01 -8.81
CA GLN A 43 21.28 1.77 -7.72
C GLN A 43 20.21 2.85 -7.64
N ILE A 44 20.63 4.12 -7.69
CA ILE A 44 19.70 5.25 -7.69
C ILE A 44 18.77 5.19 -8.90
N ASN A 45 19.29 4.87 -10.09
CA ASN A 45 18.49 4.82 -11.30
C ASN A 45 17.47 3.67 -11.28
N VAL A 46 17.82 2.50 -10.72
CA VAL A 46 16.88 1.37 -10.54
C VAL A 46 15.70 1.79 -9.68
N VAL A 47 15.97 2.36 -8.49
CA VAL A 47 14.92 2.81 -7.57
C VAL A 47 14.05 3.92 -8.18
N LEU A 48 14.67 4.93 -8.79
CA LEU A 48 13.93 6.03 -9.41
C LEU A 48 13.10 5.57 -10.63
N ASN A 49 13.55 4.57 -11.37
CA ASN A 49 12.79 4.03 -12.50
C ASN A 49 11.56 3.24 -12.03
N ASP A 50 11.65 2.45 -10.96
CA ASP A 50 10.49 1.79 -10.37
C ASP A 50 9.44 2.82 -9.89
N ILE A 51 9.89 3.87 -9.19
CA ILE A 51 9.00 4.96 -8.75
C ILE A 51 8.36 5.68 -9.95
N ARG A 52 9.14 5.94 -11.01
CA ARG A 52 8.65 6.54 -12.25
C ARG A 52 7.51 5.71 -12.85
N ILE A 53 7.74 4.40 -13.05
CA ILE A 53 6.75 3.48 -13.63
C ILE A 53 5.46 3.50 -12.81
N ARG A 54 5.54 3.44 -11.48
CA ARG A 54 4.36 3.48 -10.61
C ARG A 54 3.60 4.80 -10.69
N ILE A 55 4.33 5.93 -10.69
CA ILE A 55 3.74 7.26 -10.87
C ILE A 55 3.01 7.36 -12.22
N GLU A 56 3.68 6.99 -13.31
CA GLU A 56 3.12 7.00 -14.66
C GLU A 56 1.88 6.09 -14.77
N SER A 57 1.96 4.88 -14.22
CA SER A 57 0.85 3.90 -14.20
C SER A 57 -0.38 4.44 -13.44
N ALA A 58 -0.17 5.05 -12.28
CA ALA A 58 -1.25 5.66 -11.50
C ALA A 58 -1.85 6.89 -12.20
N LEU A 59 -1.01 7.70 -12.85
CA LEU A 59 -1.45 8.87 -13.60
C LEU A 59 -2.21 8.51 -14.88
N MET A 60 -1.87 7.41 -15.54
CA MET A 60 -2.54 6.94 -16.76
C MET A 60 -4.07 6.82 -16.62
N ARG A 61 -4.54 6.46 -15.41
CA ARG A 61 -5.97 6.31 -15.07
C ARG A 61 -6.44 7.26 -13.98
N TRP A 62 -5.72 8.35 -13.71
CA TRP A 62 -6.09 9.27 -12.64
C TRP A 62 -7.46 9.93 -12.86
N ASP A 63 -7.84 10.18 -14.12
CA ASP A 63 -9.15 10.77 -14.46
C ASP A 63 -10.31 9.76 -14.32
N ASP A 64 -10.03 8.45 -14.31
CA ASP A 64 -11.00 7.43 -13.93
C ASP A 64 -11.13 7.40 -12.40
N VAL A 65 -12.14 8.10 -11.89
CA VAL A 65 -12.39 8.22 -10.44
C VAL A 65 -12.58 6.86 -9.78
N ALA A 66 -13.29 5.93 -10.43
CA ALA A 66 -13.57 4.62 -9.83
C ALA A 66 -12.30 3.78 -9.71
N PHE A 67 -11.49 3.77 -10.77
CA PHE A 67 -10.19 3.12 -10.76
C PHE A 67 -9.25 3.78 -9.76
N ARG A 68 -9.15 5.12 -9.76
CA ARG A 68 -8.31 5.89 -8.83
C ARG A 68 -8.65 5.57 -7.38
N ASN A 69 -9.92 5.65 -7.00
CA ASN A 69 -10.35 5.34 -5.63
C ASN A 69 -9.93 3.92 -5.22
N SER A 70 -10.09 2.95 -6.12
CA SER A 70 -9.75 1.54 -5.89
C SER A 70 -8.24 1.34 -5.75
N LEU A 71 -7.44 1.94 -6.63
CA LEU A 71 -5.97 1.88 -6.59
C LEU A 71 -5.41 2.53 -5.32
N LEU A 72 -5.96 3.67 -4.92
CA LEU A 72 -5.47 4.43 -3.75
C LEU A 72 -5.95 3.87 -2.42
N PHE A 73 -6.97 3.01 -2.43
CA PHE A 73 -7.61 2.49 -1.23
C PHE A 73 -6.64 1.84 -0.24
N PRO A 74 -5.71 0.95 -0.66
CA PRO A 74 -4.74 0.37 0.28
C PRO A 74 -3.83 1.40 0.93
N GLY A 75 -3.50 2.47 0.20
CA GLY A 75 -2.64 3.54 0.68
C GLY A 75 -3.26 4.38 1.81
N LEU A 76 -4.59 4.39 1.96
CA LEU A 76 -5.30 5.21 2.94
C LEU A 76 -4.88 4.92 4.39
N GLU A 77 -4.57 3.65 4.68
CA GLU A 77 -4.15 3.17 6.00
C GLU A 77 -2.89 3.90 6.51
N GLU A 78 -1.94 4.18 5.62
CA GLU A 78 -0.68 4.84 5.96
C GLU A 78 -0.75 6.35 5.70
N ALA A 79 -1.36 6.75 4.58
CA ALA A 79 -1.47 8.13 4.12
C ALA A 79 -2.05 9.08 5.17
N SER A 80 -2.99 8.59 5.98
CA SER A 80 -3.67 9.34 7.03
C SER A 80 -2.75 9.83 8.16
N PHE A 81 -1.54 9.28 8.27
CA PHE A 81 -0.61 9.55 9.36
C PHE A 81 0.64 10.30 8.93
N TYR A 82 0.83 10.56 7.63
CA TYR A 82 1.95 11.33 7.13
C TYR A 82 1.76 12.84 7.29
N ARG A 83 2.88 13.56 7.15
CA ARG A 83 2.94 15.02 7.07
C ARG A 83 3.63 15.42 5.77
N PRO A 84 3.36 16.62 5.21
CA PRO A 84 2.33 17.59 5.63
C PRO A 84 0.91 17.04 5.49
N ILE A 85 -0.06 17.66 6.18
CA ILE A 85 -1.48 17.33 5.95
C ILE A 85 -1.82 17.75 4.53
N ALA A 86 -2.20 16.79 3.70
CA ALA A 86 -2.57 16.99 2.31
C ALA A 86 -3.94 16.35 2.04
N ASN A 87 -4.44 16.53 0.81
CA ASN A 87 -5.56 15.75 0.31
C ASN A 87 -5.20 14.26 0.38
N LEU A 88 -6.09 13.42 0.91
CA LEU A 88 -5.84 11.99 1.08
C LEU A 88 -5.55 11.27 -0.24
N ASP A 89 -6.14 11.68 -1.37
CA ASP A 89 -5.82 11.11 -2.67
C ASP A 89 -4.34 11.37 -3.02
N CYS A 90 -3.83 12.57 -2.73
CA CYS A 90 -2.43 12.91 -2.94
C CYS A 90 -1.51 12.10 -2.01
N SER A 91 -1.85 12.01 -0.72
CA SER A 91 -1.03 11.24 0.23
C SER A 91 -1.03 9.75 -0.10
N SER A 92 -2.19 9.18 -0.43
CA SER A 92 -2.32 7.78 -0.87
C SER A 92 -1.60 7.53 -2.19
N PHE A 93 -1.64 8.48 -3.13
CA PHE A 93 -0.87 8.39 -4.36
C PHE A 93 0.63 8.27 -4.10
N VAL A 94 1.16 9.08 -3.19
CA VAL A 94 2.58 8.99 -2.80
C VAL A 94 2.87 7.68 -2.06
N VAL A 95 1.97 7.21 -1.20
CA VAL A 95 2.14 5.90 -0.56
C VAL A 95 2.22 4.79 -1.62
N MET A 96 1.26 4.74 -2.55
CA MET A 96 1.21 3.70 -3.58
C MET A 96 2.36 3.76 -4.58
N CYS A 97 2.89 4.95 -4.90
CA CYS A 97 3.88 5.10 -5.96
C CYS A 97 5.33 5.26 -5.47
N VAL A 98 5.53 5.83 -4.28
CA VAL A 98 6.85 6.13 -3.72
C VAL A 98 7.15 5.27 -2.50
N ARG A 99 6.24 5.20 -1.52
CA ARG A 99 6.47 4.40 -0.31
C ARG A 99 6.49 2.90 -0.63
N ASN A 100 5.56 2.45 -1.47
CA ASN A 100 5.39 1.07 -1.94
C ASN A 100 6.17 0.84 -3.24
N SER A 101 7.47 1.14 -3.20
CA SER A 101 8.43 1.03 -4.30
C SER A 101 9.70 0.34 -3.83
N LEU A 102 10.70 0.21 -4.71
CA LEU A 102 12.05 -0.26 -4.36
C LEU A 102 12.78 0.62 -3.31
N ILE A 103 12.22 1.77 -2.90
CA ILE A 103 12.69 2.46 -1.69
C ILE A 103 12.64 1.55 -0.45
N GLU A 104 11.68 0.63 -0.36
CA GLU A 104 11.58 -0.26 0.80
C GLU A 104 12.79 -1.19 0.91
N ASP A 105 13.33 -1.65 -0.22
CA ASP A 105 14.49 -2.54 -0.24
C ASP A 105 15.78 -1.86 0.25
N LEU A 106 15.81 -0.53 0.26
CA LEU A 106 16.92 0.22 0.84
C LEU A 106 16.91 0.19 2.38
N ALA A 107 15.76 -0.10 2.99
CA ALA A 107 15.58 -0.29 4.44
C ALA A 107 15.47 -1.78 4.84
N ALA A 108 15.45 -2.67 3.86
CA ALA A 108 15.22 -4.10 4.02
C ALA A 108 16.42 -4.86 4.62
N SER A 109 16.19 -6.11 5.01
CA SER A 109 17.24 -6.96 5.60
C SER A 109 18.33 -7.30 4.58
N GLN A 110 19.49 -7.76 5.08
CA GLN A 110 20.69 -7.98 4.26
C GLN A 110 20.50 -8.91 3.05
N ALA A 111 19.52 -9.82 3.09
CA ALA A 111 19.23 -10.74 1.98
C ALA A 111 18.55 -10.05 0.79
N ALA A 112 17.63 -9.12 1.06
CA ALA A 112 16.94 -8.32 0.05
C ALA A 112 17.84 -7.27 -0.62
N THR A 113 18.81 -6.75 0.14
CA THR A 113 19.75 -5.75 -0.35
C THR A 113 20.70 -6.29 -1.43
N VAL A 114 20.83 -7.61 -1.57
CA VAL A 114 21.73 -8.26 -2.56
C VAL A 114 21.31 -8.00 -4.00
N GLU A 115 20.01 -7.99 -4.31
CA GLU A 115 19.51 -7.69 -5.67
C GLU A 115 19.85 -6.26 -6.11
N LEU A 116 19.95 -5.34 -5.14
CA LEU A 116 20.44 -3.97 -5.35
C LEU A 116 21.96 -3.83 -5.21
N GLY A 117 22.70 -4.93 -4.99
CA GLY A 117 24.15 -4.93 -4.79
C GLY A 117 24.60 -4.22 -3.51
N LEU A 118 23.75 -4.21 -2.49
CA LEU A 118 24.00 -3.56 -1.20
C LEU A 118 24.37 -4.60 -0.13
N ALA A 119 25.40 -4.28 0.65
CA ALA A 119 25.92 -5.17 1.70
C ALA A 119 25.16 -5.06 3.04
N LYS A 120 24.34 -4.04 3.21
CA LYS A 120 23.50 -3.77 4.40
C LYS A 120 22.41 -2.75 4.05
N PRO A 121 21.30 -2.68 4.82
CA PRO A 121 20.36 -1.56 4.71
C PRO A 121 21.08 -0.21 4.82
N VAL A 122 20.64 0.72 3.99
CA VAL A 122 21.21 2.08 3.89
C VAL A 122 20.21 3.16 4.33
N LEU A 123 18.93 2.83 4.36
CA LEU A 123 17.89 3.64 4.98
C LEU A 123 17.62 3.16 6.40
N THR A 124 17.42 4.13 7.29
CA THR A 124 16.85 3.91 8.62
C THR A 124 15.34 4.08 8.58
N ASP A 125 14.64 3.51 9.56
CA ASP A 125 13.18 3.59 9.70
C ASP A 125 12.66 5.03 9.77
N ASP A 126 13.48 5.99 10.21
CA ASP A 126 13.11 7.42 10.30
C ASP A 126 13.25 8.16 8.95
N GLN A 127 14.23 7.77 8.13
CA GLN A 127 14.50 8.43 6.84
C GLN A 127 13.44 8.11 5.79
N VAL A 128 12.82 6.95 5.90
CA VAL A 128 11.81 6.50 4.95
C VAL A 128 10.54 7.37 5.02
N PRO A 129 9.93 7.60 6.21
CA PRO A 129 8.89 8.62 6.40
C PRO A 129 9.28 10.00 5.91
N GLU A 130 10.55 10.41 6.06
CA GLU A 130 11.04 11.71 5.60
C GLU A 130 11.00 11.82 4.06
N ILE A 131 11.42 10.77 3.35
CA ILE A 131 11.34 10.70 1.88
C ILE A 131 9.87 10.77 1.43
N THR A 132 9.00 9.98 2.06
CA THR A 132 7.56 9.97 1.75
C THR A 132 6.93 11.33 2.02
N SER A 133 7.24 11.96 3.14
CA SER A 133 6.73 13.29 3.53
C SER A 133 7.18 14.39 2.57
N ALA A 134 8.44 14.34 2.10
CA ALA A 134 8.95 15.28 1.11
C ALA A 134 8.25 15.13 -0.24
N ALA A 135 8.00 13.89 -0.69
CA ALA A 135 7.23 13.62 -1.90
C ALA A 135 5.77 14.11 -1.77
N ILE A 136 5.12 13.91 -0.62
CA ILE A 136 3.79 14.48 -0.34
C ILE A 136 3.82 16.01 -0.46
N GLY A 137 4.79 16.67 0.16
CA GLY A 137 4.94 18.13 0.09
C GLY A 137 5.11 18.65 -1.33
N TYR A 138 5.78 17.89 -2.21
CA TYR A 138 5.90 18.19 -3.63
C TYR A 138 4.57 18.00 -4.38
N PHE A 139 3.96 16.82 -4.30
CA PHE A 139 2.75 16.52 -5.08
C PHE A 139 1.51 17.29 -4.62
N THR A 140 1.47 17.78 -3.38
CA THR A 140 0.41 18.67 -2.90
C THR A 140 0.35 19.98 -3.69
N GLN A 141 1.46 20.39 -4.31
CA GLN A 141 1.56 21.59 -5.14
C GLN A 141 1.41 21.29 -6.64
N ALA A 142 1.24 20.03 -7.00
CA ALA A 142 1.18 19.58 -8.39
C ALA A 142 -0.26 19.40 -8.86
N ASP A 143 -0.49 19.60 -10.16
CA ASP A 143 -1.75 19.30 -10.81
C ASP A 143 -1.72 17.86 -11.37
N LEU A 144 -2.13 16.90 -10.54
CA LEU A 144 -2.14 15.48 -10.90
C LEU A 144 -3.09 15.17 -12.07
N LEU A 145 -4.18 15.93 -12.23
CA LEU A 145 -5.10 15.76 -13.34
C LEU A 145 -4.48 16.25 -14.65
N ALA A 146 -3.81 17.40 -14.64
CA ALA A 146 -3.09 17.86 -15.81
C ALA A 146 -1.94 16.91 -16.17
N ALA A 147 -1.23 16.34 -15.18
CA ALA A 147 -0.19 15.36 -15.43
C ALA A 147 -0.73 14.03 -15.99
N SER A 148 -1.90 13.60 -15.53
CA SER A 148 -2.63 12.45 -16.08
C SER A 148 -2.90 12.59 -17.58
N ARG A 149 -3.38 13.77 -18.01
CA ARG A 149 -3.61 14.04 -19.43
C ARG A 149 -2.33 13.93 -20.26
N VAL A 150 -1.21 14.41 -19.73
CA VAL A 150 0.09 14.26 -20.41
C VAL A 150 0.49 12.79 -20.54
N CYS A 151 0.30 11.97 -19.49
CA CYS A 151 0.56 10.53 -19.56
C CYS A 151 -0.34 9.84 -20.59
N GLN A 152 -1.61 10.23 -20.69
CA GLN A 152 -2.56 9.66 -21.66
C GLN A 152 -2.22 10.06 -23.10
N GLU A 153 -1.85 11.33 -23.33
CA GLU A 153 -1.49 11.85 -24.66
C GLU A 153 -0.21 11.22 -25.20
N ASN A 154 0.82 11.06 -24.35
CA ASN A 154 2.10 10.53 -24.76
C ASN A 154 2.18 9.00 -24.71
N GLY A 155 1.26 8.36 -23.99
CA GLY A 155 1.37 6.96 -23.59
C GLY A 155 2.45 6.75 -22.52
N ILE A 156 2.46 5.55 -21.95
CA ILE A 156 3.45 5.10 -20.97
C ILE A 156 4.06 3.77 -21.42
N GLU A 157 5.31 3.53 -21.05
CA GLU A 157 6.04 2.32 -21.45
C GLU A 157 5.54 1.06 -20.74
N THR A 158 5.19 1.21 -19.46
CA THR A 158 4.81 0.09 -18.59
C THR A 158 3.73 0.55 -17.62
N ASP A 159 2.66 -0.24 -17.56
CA ASP A 159 1.50 0.03 -16.73
C ASP A 159 1.32 -1.06 -15.68
N CYS A 160 2.00 -0.90 -14.54
CA CYS A 160 2.03 -1.91 -13.49
C CYS A 160 0.74 -2.02 -12.68
N PHE A 161 -0.20 -1.08 -12.86
CA PHE A 161 -1.48 -1.09 -12.15
C PHE A 161 -2.66 -1.43 -13.06
N GLY A 162 -2.51 -1.27 -14.38
CA GLY A 162 -3.60 -1.47 -15.33
C GLY A 162 -4.17 -2.88 -15.39
N THR A 163 -3.37 -3.90 -15.03
CA THR A 163 -3.80 -5.30 -15.07
C THR A 163 -4.45 -5.78 -13.76
N LEU A 164 -4.41 -4.99 -12.68
CA LEU A 164 -4.96 -5.39 -11.38
C LEU A 164 -6.42 -5.87 -11.45
N PRO A 165 -7.35 -5.21 -12.18
CA PRO A 165 -8.74 -5.66 -12.26
C PRO A 165 -8.90 -7.04 -12.93
N THR A 166 -8.03 -7.36 -13.88
CA THR A 166 -8.10 -8.60 -14.66
C THR A 166 -7.31 -9.73 -14.02
N GLU A 167 -6.17 -9.42 -13.38
CA GLU A 167 -5.33 -10.42 -12.70
C GLU A 167 -5.91 -10.82 -11.34
N PHE A 168 -6.59 -9.91 -10.65
CA PHE A 168 -7.09 -10.09 -9.29
C PHE A 168 -8.57 -9.65 -9.17
N PRO A 169 -9.49 -10.32 -9.90
CA PRO A 169 -10.87 -9.86 -10.04
C PRO A 169 -11.66 -9.87 -8.73
N HIS A 170 -11.44 -10.82 -7.82
CA HIS A 170 -12.10 -10.85 -6.52
C HIS A 170 -11.62 -9.71 -5.61
N ALA A 171 -10.31 -9.49 -5.57
CA ALA A 171 -9.73 -8.38 -4.81
C ALA A 171 -10.23 -7.03 -5.35
N TRP A 172 -10.17 -6.85 -6.67
CA TRP A 172 -10.61 -5.62 -7.31
C TRP A 172 -12.09 -5.36 -7.08
N HIS A 173 -12.94 -6.38 -7.20
CA HIS A 173 -14.38 -6.27 -6.94
C HIS A 173 -14.69 -5.76 -5.53
N VAL A 174 -14.08 -6.37 -4.51
CA VAL A 174 -14.30 -5.99 -3.10
C VAL A 174 -13.74 -4.60 -2.78
N ILE A 175 -12.49 -4.33 -3.19
CA ILE A 175 -11.84 -3.04 -2.96
C ILE A 175 -12.60 -1.93 -3.68
N SER A 176 -12.95 -2.10 -4.95
CA SER A 176 -13.65 -1.07 -5.73
C SER A 176 -15.05 -0.80 -5.19
N SER A 177 -15.76 -1.83 -4.71
CA SER A 177 -17.07 -1.67 -4.08
C SER A 177 -17.00 -0.79 -2.84
N LEU A 178 -16.04 -1.04 -1.94
CA LEU A 178 -15.88 -0.26 -0.70
C LEU A 178 -15.24 1.11 -0.94
N ALA A 179 -14.25 1.20 -1.83
CA ALA A 179 -13.56 2.46 -2.13
C ALA A 179 -14.49 3.50 -2.78
N ASN A 180 -15.51 3.04 -3.52
CA ASN A 180 -16.47 3.88 -4.21
C ASN A 180 -17.82 4.00 -3.47
N SER A 181 -17.99 3.35 -2.31
CA SER A 181 -19.20 3.53 -1.50
C SER A 181 -19.19 4.86 -0.75
N LYS A 182 -20.36 5.49 -0.63
CA LYS A 182 -20.54 6.71 0.18
C LYS A 182 -20.55 6.41 1.68
N SER A 183 -20.89 5.18 2.05
CA SER A 183 -20.89 4.65 3.42
C SER A 183 -19.54 4.04 3.77
N GLY A 184 -19.25 3.92 5.06
CA GLY A 184 -18.08 3.18 5.56
C GLY A 184 -18.23 1.66 5.47
N ASN A 185 -19.33 1.15 4.92
CA ASN A 185 -19.56 -0.27 4.68
C ASN A 185 -20.48 -0.45 3.47
N VAL A 186 -20.44 -1.63 2.86
CA VAL A 186 -21.23 -1.95 1.66
C VAL A 186 -21.47 -3.46 1.58
N SER A 187 -22.68 -3.83 1.17
CA SER A 187 -23.02 -5.20 0.77
C SER A 187 -23.09 -5.27 -0.76
N TYR A 188 -22.68 -6.40 -1.32
CA TYR A 188 -22.64 -6.63 -2.77
C TYR A 188 -22.77 -8.12 -3.07
N GLU A 189 -23.09 -8.43 -4.32
CA GLU A 189 -23.04 -9.81 -4.82
C GLU A 189 -21.58 -10.27 -4.92
N ALA A 190 -21.35 -11.55 -4.65
CA ALA A 190 -20.02 -12.14 -4.75
C ALA A 190 -19.52 -12.11 -6.20
N SER A 191 -18.19 -11.94 -6.35
CA SER A 191 -17.53 -12.08 -7.65
C SER A 191 -17.73 -13.50 -8.17
N VAL A 192 -18.10 -13.62 -9.44
CA VAL A 192 -18.29 -14.91 -10.15
C VAL A 192 -17.02 -15.39 -10.85
N ALA A 193 -15.88 -14.72 -10.63
CA ALA A 193 -14.62 -15.11 -11.23
C ALA A 193 -14.16 -16.49 -10.73
N PRO A 194 -13.34 -17.23 -11.51
CA PRO A 194 -12.80 -18.52 -11.08
C PRO A 194 -12.04 -18.41 -9.75
N LYS A 195 -12.04 -19.50 -8.97
CA LYS A 195 -11.25 -19.55 -7.73
C LYS A 195 -9.76 -19.47 -8.05
N PRO A 196 -8.98 -18.61 -7.37
CA PRO A 196 -7.53 -18.56 -7.53
C PRO A 196 -6.86 -19.83 -7.02
N VAL A 197 -5.74 -20.21 -7.64
CA VAL A 197 -4.95 -21.40 -7.31
C VAL A 197 -3.57 -20.96 -6.80
N LEU A 198 -3.09 -21.56 -5.71
CA LEU A 198 -1.73 -21.31 -5.23
C LEU A 198 -0.69 -21.98 -6.14
N PRO A 199 0.53 -21.42 -6.22
CA PRO A 199 1.66 -22.17 -6.75
C PRO A 199 1.80 -23.50 -6.00
N GLN A 200 2.02 -24.59 -6.72
CA GLN A 200 2.27 -25.89 -6.10
C GLN A 200 3.62 -25.83 -5.35
N THR A 201 3.59 -25.99 -4.03
CA THR A 201 4.80 -26.21 -3.23
C THR A 201 4.93 -27.70 -2.92
N SER A 202 6.06 -28.27 -3.28
CA SER A 202 6.45 -29.61 -2.86
C SER A 202 6.94 -29.58 -1.41
N GLY A 203 6.04 -29.80 -0.45
CA GLY A 203 6.39 -29.99 0.97
C GLY A 203 5.22 -29.69 1.92
N ASP A 204 5.00 -30.58 2.89
CA ASP A 204 4.15 -30.32 4.04
C ASP A 204 4.78 -29.17 4.83
N THR A 205 4.16 -27.99 4.76
CA THR A 205 4.67 -26.81 5.45
C THR A 205 3.89 -26.67 6.74
N GLU A 206 4.47 -27.11 7.86
CA GLU A 206 3.89 -26.84 9.18
C GLU A 206 3.77 -25.33 9.39
N LEU A 207 2.74 -24.90 10.11
CA LEU A 207 2.52 -23.52 10.51
C LEU A 207 3.57 -23.11 11.57
N GLU A 208 4.85 -23.07 11.19
CA GLU A 208 5.88 -22.46 12.04
C GLU A 208 5.52 -21.00 12.27
N SER A 209 5.80 -20.51 13.49
CA SER A 209 5.35 -19.23 14.05
C SER A 209 5.13 -18.15 12.98
N MET A 210 3.94 -17.52 12.97
CA MET A 210 3.48 -16.48 12.03
C MET A 210 4.40 -15.24 11.87
N VAL A 211 5.61 -15.26 12.40
CA VAL A 211 6.66 -14.28 12.16
C VAL A 211 7.36 -14.64 10.85
N SER A 212 6.73 -14.32 9.73
CA SER A 212 7.44 -14.20 8.45
C SER A 212 8.59 -13.20 8.67
N ILE A 213 9.83 -13.65 8.53
CA ILE A 213 10.99 -12.76 8.41
C ILE A 213 10.88 -12.15 7.02
N VAL A 214 10.02 -11.13 6.88
CA VAL A 214 9.84 -10.39 5.62
C VAL A 214 11.17 -9.71 5.32
N ALA A 215 11.99 -10.36 4.49
CA ALA A 215 13.31 -9.87 4.16
C ALA A 215 13.24 -8.59 3.32
N SER A 216 12.24 -8.50 2.43
CA SER A 216 11.89 -7.34 1.60
C SER A 216 10.37 -7.14 1.63
N GLY A 217 9.94 -5.88 1.81
CA GLY A 217 8.53 -5.54 1.71
C GLY A 217 8.00 -5.58 0.27
N ILE A 218 8.85 -5.43 -0.76
CA ILE A 218 8.43 -5.35 -2.17
C ILE A 218 8.61 -6.67 -2.94
N ASP A 219 9.13 -7.71 -2.28
CA ASP A 219 9.27 -9.06 -2.85
C ASP A 219 7.90 -9.60 -3.33
N PRO A 220 7.77 -9.97 -4.63
CA PRO A 220 6.53 -10.50 -5.18
C PRO A 220 6.24 -11.95 -4.77
N THR A 221 7.20 -12.68 -4.19
CA THR A 221 7.05 -14.09 -3.83
C THR A 221 6.17 -14.29 -2.60
N LEU A 222 5.47 -15.42 -2.55
CA LEU A 222 4.75 -15.85 -1.35
C LEU A 222 5.71 -16.71 -0.53
N ASP A 223 6.06 -16.26 0.68
CA ASP A 223 6.89 -17.06 1.58
C ASP A 223 6.13 -18.30 2.09
N SER A 224 6.86 -19.26 2.65
CA SER A 224 6.30 -20.53 3.11
C SER A 224 5.22 -20.36 4.18
N GLY A 225 5.40 -19.43 5.12
CA GLY A 225 4.42 -19.14 6.17
C GLY A 225 3.12 -18.56 5.61
N LEU A 226 3.24 -17.60 4.68
CA LEU A 226 2.09 -17.05 3.98
C LEU A 226 1.38 -18.11 3.13
N LEU A 227 2.12 -18.97 2.43
CA LEU A 227 1.55 -20.08 1.65
C LEU A 227 0.79 -21.07 2.52
N ALA A 228 1.36 -21.48 3.66
CA ALA A 228 0.70 -22.38 4.61
C ALA A 228 -0.62 -21.78 5.11
N TYR A 229 -0.63 -20.50 5.50
CA TYR A 229 -1.86 -19.80 5.90
C TYR A 229 -2.91 -19.86 4.76
N LEU A 230 -2.52 -19.51 3.53
CA LEU A 230 -3.44 -19.53 2.40
C LEU A 230 -3.94 -20.96 2.08
N GLN A 231 -3.16 -22.01 2.35
CA GLN A 231 -3.60 -23.40 2.23
C GLN A 231 -4.70 -23.74 3.25
N HIS A 232 -4.57 -23.32 4.51
CA HIS A 232 -5.62 -23.49 5.52
C HIS A 232 -6.92 -22.72 5.18
N ILE A 233 -6.80 -21.56 4.52
CA ILE A 233 -7.95 -20.84 3.97
C ILE A 233 -8.61 -21.66 2.84
N ALA A 234 -7.80 -22.24 1.94
CA ALA A 234 -8.30 -23.02 0.81
C ALA A 234 -8.97 -24.35 1.25
N SER A 235 -8.50 -24.96 2.34
CA SER A 235 -9.12 -26.16 2.92
C SER A 235 -10.38 -25.85 3.74
N GLY A 236 -10.64 -24.56 4.04
CA GLY A 236 -11.76 -24.11 4.85
C GLY A 236 -11.53 -24.23 6.36
N GLU A 237 -10.31 -24.53 6.78
CA GLU A 237 -9.92 -24.61 8.20
C GLU A 237 -9.87 -23.23 8.87
N MET A 238 -9.52 -22.19 8.10
CA MET A 238 -9.55 -20.81 8.56
C MET A 238 -10.63 -20.00 7.83
N PRO A 239 -11.57 -19.36 8.54
CA PRO A 239 -12.60 -18.53 7.91
C PRO A 239 -12.11 -17.11 7.56
N TYR A 240 -10.96 -16.70 8.09
CA TYR A 240 -10.40 -15.37 7.85
C TYR A 240 -8.86 -15.34 7.83
N PHE A 241 -8.35 -14.36 7.09
CA PHE A 241 -6.95 -13.95 7.08
C PHE A 241 -6.79 -12.65 7.86
N PHE A 242 -6.03 -12.66 8.96
CA PHE A 242 -5.78 -11.46 9.76
C PHE A 242 -4.37 -10.91 9.57
N SER A 243 -4.27 -9.58 9.45
CA SER A 243 -3.02 -8.83 9.58
C SER A 243 -3.31 -7.46 10.17
N ASP A 244 -2.37 -6.82 10.86
CA ASP A 244 -2.59 -5.50 11.46
C ASP A 244 -3.09 -4.44 10.46
N SER A 245 -2.49 -4.45 9.26
CA SER A 245 -2.67 -3.49 8.17
C SER A 245 -2.13 -4.10 6.86
N PHE A 246 -2.42 -3.49 5.71
CA PHE A 246 -1.95 -4.00 4.42
C PHE A 246 -0.43 -4.06 4.30
N LYS A 247 0.30 -3.11 4.91
CA LYS A 247 1.77 -3.16 4.95
C LYS A 247 2.30 -4.36 5.77
N GLY A 248 1.49 -4.86 6.71
CA GLY A 248 1.77 -6.09 7.47
C GLY A 248 1.64 -7.35 6.63
N ILE A 249 0.98 -7.27 5.47
CA ILE A 249 0.95 -8.33 4.46
C ILE A 249 2.12 -8.13 3.49
N THR A 250 2.19 -6.97 2.83
CA THR A 250 3.29 -6.62 1.92
C THR A 250 3.27 -5.15 1.47
N ARG A 251 4.45 -4.66 1.08
CA ARG A 251 4.77 -3.50 0.22
C ARG A 251 4.26 -3.59 -1.21
N ASN A 252 4.29 -4.80 -1.75
CA ASN A 252 4.10 -5.08 -3.16
C ASN A 252 2.61 -5.12 -3.49
N THR A 253 2.16 -4.17 -4.32
CA THR A 253 0.75 -4.06 -4.72
C THR A 253 0.21 -5.33 -5.36
N SER A 254 0.95 -5.96 -6.28
CA SER A 254 0.48 -7.18 -6.95
C SER A 254 0.40 -8.36 -5.98
N LYS A 255 1.36 -8.52 -5.06
CA LYS A 255 1.30 -9.54 -4.01
C LYS A 255 0.15 -9.27 -3.03
N LEU A 256 -0.09 -8.01 -2.66
CA LEU A 256 -1.24 -7.64 -1.81
C LEU A 256 -2.56 -8.02 -2.48
N PHE A 257 -2.76 -7.62 -3.74
CA PHE A 257 -3.96 -7.96 -4.48
C PHE A 257 -4.08 -9.47 -4.68
N ARG A 258 -2.99 -10.19 -4.95
CA ARG A 258 -2.98 -11.66 -5.02
C ARG A 258 -3.46 -12.31 -3.71
N VAL A 259 -2.99 -11.85 -2.56
CA VAL A 259 -3.40 -12.38 -1.25
C VAL A 259 -4.89 -12.11 -1.01
N ILE A 260 -5.35 -10.87 -1.22
CA ILE A 260 -6.76 -10.51 -1.07
C ILE A 260 -7.61 -11.35 -2.03
N ASP A 261 -7.21 -11.47 -3.29
CA ASP A 261 -7.95 -12.18 -4.33
C ASP A 261 -8.12 -13.65 -3.98
N PHE A 262 -7.06 -14.28 -3.48
CA PHE A 262 -7.08 -15.65 -3.02
C PHE A 262 -8.03 -15.84 -1.84
N VAL A 263 -7.89 -15.03 -0.78
CA VAL A 263 -8.72 -15.13 0.43
C VAL A 263 -10.20 -14.97 0.09
N ILE A 264 -10.56 -13.95 -0.68
CA ILE A 264 -11.95 -13.70 -1.10
C ILE A 264 -12.46 -14.80 -2.04
N GLY A 265 -11.66 -15.23 -3.02
CA GLY A 265 -12.04 -16.25 -3.99
C GLY A 265 -12.31 -17.63 -3.36
N HIS A 266 -11.70 -17.91 -2.19
CA HIS A 266 -12.00 -19.10 -1.40
C HIS A 266 -13.14 -18.92 -0.39
N GLY A 267 -13.82 -17.76 -0.40
CA GLY A 267 -14.98 -17.49 0.45
C GLY A 267 -14.64 -17.03 1.86
N ALA A 268 -13.36 -16.84 2.17
CA ALA A 268 -12.89 -16.32 3.44
C ALA A 268 -12.89 -14.78 3.47
N THR A 269 -12.65 -14.22 4.65
CA THR A 269 -12.63 -12.77 4.87
C THR A 269 -11.22 -12.30 5.21
N LEU A 270 -10.74 -11.23 4.57
CA LEU A 270 -9.52 -10.55 4.98
C LEU A 270 -9.85 -9.46 5.99
N VAL A 271 -9.11 -9.46 7.10
CA VAL A 271 -9.37 -8.60 8.26
C VAL A 271 -8.10 -7.85 8.62
N THR A 272 -8.21 -6.52 8.72
CA THR A 272 -7.24 -5.67 9.41
C THR A 272 -7.90 -4.95 10.57
N HIS A 273 -7.14 -4.18 11.36
CA HIS A 273 -7.78 -3.31 12.35
C HIS A 273 -8.70 -2.24 11.72
N ASN A 274 -8.48 -1.93 10.45
CA ASN A 274 -9.16 -0.86 9.74
C ASN A 274 -10.15 -1.35 8.68
N TYR A 275 -9.97 -2.55 8.16
CA TYR A 275 -10.80 -3.08 7.09
C TYR A 275 -11.32 -4.48 7.38
N LEU A 276 -12.55 -4.71 6.93
CA LEU A 276 -13.14 -6.03 6.80
C LEU A 276 -13.48 -6.20 5.33
N LEU A 277 -12.85 -7.14 4.64
CA LEU A 277 -13.07 -7.40 3.22
C LEU A 277 -13.55 -8.85 3.07
N GLY A 278 -14.82 -9.05 2.74
CA GLY A 278 -15.41 -10.38 2.56
C GLY A 278 -16.07 -10.55 1.19
N PRO A 279 -16.55 -11.77 0.87
CA PRO A 279 -17.10 -12.08 -0.45
C PRO A 279 -18.38 -11.31 -0.81
N THR A 280 -19.17 -10.89 0.18
CA THR A 280 -20.46 -10.20 -0.02
C THR A 280 -20.62 -8.93 0.80
N PHE A 281 -19.60 -8.58 1.59
CA PHE A 281 -19.64 -7.44 2.49
C PHE A 281 -18.23 -6.91 2.74
N ALA A 282 -18.10 -5.59 2.72
CA ALA A 282 -16.88 -4.93 3.17
C ALA A 282 -17.19 -3.74 4.07
N ALA A 283 -16.28 -3.46 4.99
CA ALA A 283 -16.35 -2.32 5.88
C ALA A 283 -14.97 -1.70 6.11
N ARG A 284 -15.00 -0.40 6.42
CA ARG A 284 -13.89 0.44 6.83
C ARG A 284 -14.20 1.05 8.18
N ARG A 285 -13.23 1.02 9.09
CA ARG A 285 -13.28 1.74 10.36
C ARG A 285 -13.44 3.25 10.10
N ALA A 286 -14.38 3.88 10.80
CA ALA A 286 -14.70 5.31 10.59
C ALA A 286 -13.49 6.23 10.79
N LYS A 287 -12.65 5.94 11.78
CA LYS A 287 -11.35 6.59 12.00
C LYS A 287 -10.26 5.54 11.97
N LEU A 288 -9.37 5.61 10.99
CA LEU A 288 -8.30 4.64 10.85
C LEU A 288 -7.36 4.66 12.06
N LEU A 289 -6.88 3.50 12.45
CA LEU A 289 -5.77 3.30 13.37
C LEU A 289 -4.47 3.26 12.59
N ARG A 290 -3.41 3.78 13.19
CA ARG A 290 -2.09 3.77 12.57
C ARG A 290 -1.61 2.32 12.41
N PRO A 291 -1.10 1.96 11.22
CA PRO A 291 -0.38 0.70 11.03
C PRO A 291 0.74 0.54 12.08
N PHE A 292 0.93 -0.68 12.57
CA PHE A 292 1.91 -0.99 13.62
C PHE A 292 3.34 -0.64 13.23
N HIS A 293 4.19 -0.32 14.21
CA HIS A 293 5.64 -0.35 14.05
C HIS A 293 6.27 -1.54 14.77
N PHE A 294 5.66 -2.00 15.86
CA PHE A 294 6.10 -3.16 16.64
C PHE A 294 4.95 -4.13 16.88
N THR A 295 5.25 -5.42 17.00
CA THR A 295 4.25 -6.48 17.20
C THR A 295 3.41 -6.28 18.46
N SER A 296 3.96 -5.66 19.51
CA SER A 296 3.21 -5.33 20.73
C SER A 296 2.03 -4.38 20.48
N GLU A 297 2.16 -3.46 19.51
CA GLU A 297 1.08 -2.53 19.14
C GLU A 297 -0.13 -3.26 18.55
N VAL A 298 0.07 -4.44 17.94
CA VAL A 298 -1.00 -5.22 17.29
C VAL A 298 -1.99 -5.73 18.34
N LYS A 299 -1.49 -6.37 19.41
CA LYS A 299 -2.34 -6.89 20.50
C LYS A 299 -3.10 -5.77 21.21
N GLU A 300 -2.45 -4.63 21.48
CA GLU A 300 -3.09 -3.47 22.11
C GLU A 300 -4.26 -2.91 21.26
N LYS A 301 -4.11 -2.90 19.94
CA LYS A 301 -5.13 -2.38 19.01
C LYS A 301 -6.39 -3.23 18.92
N LEU A 302 -6.33 -4.53 19.20
CA LEU A 302 -7.50 -5.41 19.19
C LEU A 302 -8.58 -4.97 20.19
N SER A 303 -8.17 -4.38 21.31
CA SER A 303 -9.10 -3.86 22.31
C SER A 303 -9.79 -2.55 21.89
N ASN A 304 -9.30 -1.88 20.84
CA ASN A 304 -9.91 -0.65 20.34
C ASN A 304 -11.02 -0.95 19.34
N GLN A 305 -12.27 -0.93 19.82
CA GLN A 305 -13.44 -1.16 18.97
C GLN A 305 -14.10 0.11 18.39
N THR A 306 -13.51 1.29 18.63
CA THR A 306 -14.12 2.56 18.21
C THR A 306 -14.15 2.70 16.68
N GLY A 307 -15.32 2.99 16.13
CA GLY A 307 -15.50 3.21 14.69
C GLY A 307 -15.64 1.95 13.84
N LEU A 308 -15.69 0.77 14.46
CA LEU A 308 -16.01 -0.51 13.80
C LEU A 308 -17.52 -0.67 13.64
N CYS A 309 -17.96 -1.32 12.55
CA CYS A 309 -19.29 -1.90 12.48
C CYS A 309 -19.34 -3.23 13.27
N ASP A 310 -20.54 -3.72 13.56
CA ASP A 310 -20.75 -4.90 14.42
C ASP A 310 -20.01 -6.13 13.86
N ARG A 311 -20.19 -6.43 12.56
CA ARG A 311 -19.53 -7.58 11.91
C ARG A 311 -18.00 -7.55 11.99
N HIS A 312 -17.39 -6.36 11.92
CA HIS A 312 -15.94 -6.20 12.04
C HIS A 312 -15.47 -6.31 13.49
N ARG A 313 -16.27 -5.80 14.44
CA ARG A 313 -16.03 -5.91 15.88
C ARG A 313 -16.07 -7.36 16.36
N ASP A 314 -17.03 -8.14 15.89
CA ASP A 314 -17.21 -9.54 16.28
C ASP A 314 -15.96 -10.35 15.90
N ILE A 315 -15.53 -10.26 14.63
CA ILE A 315 -14.34 -10.99 14.15
C ILE A 315 -13.07 -10.53 14.86
N LEU A 316 -12.86 -9.22 15.08
CA LEU A 316 -11.69 -8.76 15.83
C LEU A 316 -11.71 -9.21 17.30
N SER A 317 -12.88 -9.43 17.88
CA SER A 317 -13.01 -9.98 19.24
C SER A 317 -12.68 -11.47 19.27
N GLU A 318 -13.15 -12.24 18.28
CA GLU A 318 -12.77 -13.66 18.13
C GLU A 318 -11.25 -13.83 17.96
N ILE A 319 -10.62 -12.97 17.14
CA ILE A 319 -9.17 -12.97 16.95
C ILE A 319 -8.45 -12.66 18.26
N LYS A 320 -8.96 -11.70 19.04
CA LYS A 320 -8.40 -11.36 20.34
C LYS A 320 -8.47 -12.55 21.30
N ASP A 321 -9.63 -13.18 21.42
CA ASP A 321 -9.85 -14.31 22.33
C ASP A 321 -8.94 -15.50 21.94
N ALA A 322 -8.78 -15.77 20.64
CA ALA A 322 -7.88 -16.80 20.15
C ALA A 322 -6.40 -16.54 20.47
N LEU A 323 -5.96 -15.28 20.40
CA LEU A 323 -4.59 -14.88 20.75
C LEU A 323 -4.34 -14.94 22.26
N GLU A 324 -5.34 -14.65 23.09
CA GLU A 324 -5.25 -14.72 24.56
C GLU A 324 -5.32 -16.17 25.07
N ALA A 325 -6.01 -17.07 24.36
CA ALA A 325 -6.11 -18.49 24.74
C ALA A 325 -4.85 -19.32 24.40
N GLY A 326 -3.99 -18.80 23.53
CA GLY A 326 -2.72 -19.43 23.11
C GLY A 326 -1.47 -18.93 23.84
N ASP A 327 -1.59 -17.89 24.67
CA ASP A 327 -0.52 -17.38 25.56
C ASP A 327 -0.57 -18.10 26.93
#